data_AF-A0A497XXH4-F1
#
_entry.id   AF-A0A497XXH4-F1
#
_cell.length_a   1.000
_cell.length_b   1.000
_cell.length_c   1.000
_cell.angle_alpha   90.00
_cell.angle_beta   90.00
_cell.angle_gamma   90.00
#
_symmetry.space_group_name_H-M   'P 1'
#
loop_
_entity.id
_entity.type
_entity.pdbx_description
1 polymer ?
#
loop_
_entity_poly.entity_id
_entity_poly.type
_entity_poly.pdbx_seq_one_letter_code
_entity_poly.pdbx_strand_id
1 'polypeptide(L)' 'MTEIILKDNLEQRKIDALLNFLKSWDIDAELRITNAEKSTEVIEFSLSKGIWSDYDINSEELRDKAWKR' A
#
# COMPACT_ATOMS: atom_id res chain seq x y z
N MET A 1 -18.03 0.76 22.54
CA MET A 1 -16.94 -0.12 22.08
C MET A 1 -16.07 0.71 21.16
N THR A 2 -14.81 0.90 21.50
CA THR A 2 -13.91 1.84 20.80
C THR A 2 -12.79 1.06 20.14
N GLU A 3 -12.59 1.26 18.84
CA GLU A 3 -11.54 0.61 18.08
C GLU A 3 -10.44 1.61 17.73
N ILE A 4 -9.18 1.24 17.99
CA ILE A 4 -8.00 2.05 17.71
C ILE A 4 -7.21 1.36 16.61
N ILE A 5 -7.17 1.97 15.42
CA ILE A 5 -6.40 1.45 14.29
C ILE A 5 -4.99 2.04 14.35
N LEU A 6 -4.01 1.15 14.46
CA LEU A 6 -2.60 1.49 14.51
C LEU A 6 -1.99 1.45 13.10
N LYS A 7 -0.99 2.32 12.84
CA LYS A 7 -0.25 2.29 11.58
C LYS A 7 0.63 1.04 11.49
N ASP A 8 0.77 0.51 10.28
CA ASP A 8 1.72 -0.56 9.97
C ASP A 8 3.13 -0.14 10.44
N ASN A 9 3.83 -1.07 11.12
CA ASN A 9 5.20 -0.91 11.61
C ASN A 9 5.37 -0.12 12.91
N LEU A 10 4.53 -0.38 13.92
CA LEU A 10 4.80 0.02 15.30
C LEU A 10 5.62 -1.05 16.03
N GLU A 11 6.63 -0.60 16.76
CA GLU A 11 7.40 -1.47 17.65
C GLU A 11 6.49 -2.08 18.73
N GLN A 12 6.63 -3.38 18.97
CA GLN A 12 5.86 -4.13 19.98
C GLN A 12 5.85 -3.44 21.35
N ARG A 13 7.00 -2.87 21.76
CA ARG A 13 7.15 -2.15 23.03
C ARG A 13 6.17 -0.98 23.19
N LYS A 14 5.83 -0.30 22.10
CA LYS A 14 4.89 0.83 22.12
C LYS A 14 3.45 0.35 22.25
N ILE A 15 3.14 -0.80 21.63
CA ILE A 15 1.83 -1.46 21.75
C ILE A 15 1.63 -1.96 23.19
N ASP A 16 2.65 -2.60 23.77
CA ASP A 16 2.60 -3.09 25.15
C ASP A 16 2.41 -1.95 26.16
N ALA A 17 3.10 -0.81 25.95
CA ALA A 17 2.92 0.38 26.78
C ALA A 17 1.49 0.94 26.70
N LEU A 18 0.90 0.98 25.50
CA LEU A 18 -0.48 1.41 25.30
C LEU A 18 -1.48 0.47 25.97
N LEU A 19 -1.29 -0.84 25.83
CA LEU A 19 -2.14 -1.84 26.48
C LEU A 19 -2.08 -1.72 28.02
N ASN A 20 -0.88 -1.54 28.58
CA ASN A 20 -0.72 -1.35 30.01
C ASN A 20 -1.37 -0.06 30.52
N PHE A 21 -1.28 1.01 29.74
CA PHE A 21 -1.96 2.26 30.04
C PHE A 21 -3.48 2.09 30.08
N LEU A 22 -4.07 1.46 29.04
CA LEU A 22 -5.52 1.21 29.00
C LEU A 22 -5.98 0.32 30.15
N LYS A 23 -5.24 -0.75 30.46
CA LYS A 23 -5.53 -1.62 31.61
C LYS A 23 -5.47 -0.88 32.94
N SER A 24 -4.53 0.06 33.11
CA SER A 24 -4.45 0.86 34.35
C SER A 24 -5.66 1.77 34.57
N TRP A 25 -6.42 2.04 33.50
CA TRP A 25 -7.64 2.83 33.53
C TRP A 25 -8.90 1.96 33.61
N ASP A 26 -8.74 0.65 33.86
CA ASP A 26 -9.82 -0.34 33.91
C ASP A 26 -10.58 -0.46 32.58
N ILE A 27 -9.88 -0.20 31.47
CA ILE A 27 -10.43 -0.33 30.11
C ILE A 27 -10.01 -1.68 29.54
N ASP A 28 -10.98 -2.55 29.28
CA ASP A 28 -10.76 -3.79 28.55
C ASP A 28 -10.38 -3.49 27.09
N ALA A 29 -9.16 -3.87 26.72
CA ALA A 29 -8.60 -3.66 25.39
C ALA A 29 -8.03 -4.98 24.86
N GLU A 30 -8.43 -5.34 23.64
CA GLU A 30 -7.93 -6.50 22.91
C GLU A 30 -7.11 -6.05 21.70
N LEU A 31 -5.97 -6.70 21.45
CA LEU A 31 -5.17 -6.45 20.25
C LEU A 31 -5.66 -7.36 19.12
N ARG A 32 -6.23 -6.77 18.07
CA ARG A 32 -6.54 -7.48 16.82
C ARG A 32 -5.50 -7.15 15.77
N ILE A 33 -4.66 -8.13 15.45
CA ILE A 33 -3.68 -8.02 14.36
C ILE A 33 -4.38 -8.43 13.08
N THR A 34 -4.91 -7.45 12.33
CA THR A 34 -5.29 -7.68 10.94
C THR A 34 -4.01 -7.61 10.11
N ASN A 35 -3.35 -8.75 9.91
CA ASN A 35 -2.35 -8.87 8.86
C ASN A 35 -3.10 -8.71 7.54
N ALA A 36 -3.26 -7.48 7.06
CA ALA A 36 -3.55 -7.26 5.66
C ALA A 36 -2.36 -7.83 4.91
N GLU A 37 -2.52 -9.02 4.31
CA GLU A 37 -1.61 -9.49 3.28
C GLU A 37 -1.49 -8.34 2.29
N LYS A 38 -0.37 -7.62 2.35
CA LYS A 38 -0.01 -6.70 1.28
C LYS A 38 0.16 -7.59 0.08
N SER A 39 -0.87 -7.67 -0.76
CA SER A 39 -0.77 -8.23 -2.09
C SER A 39 0.30 -7.39 -2.78
N THR A 40 1.54 -7.84 -2.75
CA THR A 40 2.55 -7.37 -3.67
C THR A 40 2.04 -7.83 -5.03
N GLU A 41 1.27 -6.98 -5.71
CA GLU A 41 1.03 -7.16 -7.13
C GLU A 41 2.41 -7.25 -7.77
N VAL A 42 2.81 -8.48 -8.11
CA VAL A 42 3.99 -8.72 -8.91
C VAL A 42 3.63 -8.22 -10.30
N ILE A 43 3.96 -6.96 -10.57
CA ILE A 43 3.84 -6.40 -11.90
C ILE A 43 4.91 -7.11 -12.74
N GLU A 44 4.50 -8.04 -13.60
CA GLU A 44 5.39 -8.64 -14.60
C GLU A 44 5.95 -7.52 -15.49
N PHE A 45 7.24 -7.24 -15.32
CA PHE A 45 7.95 -6.26 -16.11
C PHE A 45 8.15 -6.81 -17.52
N SER A 46 7.25 -6.49 -18.46
CA SER A 46 7.48 -6.83 -19.86
C SER A 46 8.52 -5.87 -20.45
N LEU A 47 9.57 -6.42 -21.06
CA LEU A 47 10.66 -5.65 -21.71
C LEU A 47 10.13 -4.60 -22.71
N SER A 48 8.97 -4.85 -23.29
CA SER A 48 8.27 -3.95 -24.21
C SER A 48 7.57 -2.77 -23.53
N LYS A 49 7.18 -2.89 -22.26
CA LYS A 49 6.45 -1.84 -21.52
C LYS A 49 7.39 -0.94 -20.72
N GLY A 50 8.55 -1.45 -20.29
CA GLY A 50 9.46 -0.73 -19.38
C GLY A 50 10.16 0.50 -19.94
N ILE A 51 10.45 0.56 -21.25
CA ILE A 51 11.09 1.75 -21.86
C ILE A 51 10.07 2.87 -22.14
N TRP A 52 8.81 2.49 -22.30
CA TRP A 52 7.75 3.37 -22.78
C TRP A 52 6.65 3.61 -21.74
N SER A 53 6.79 3.09 -20.52
CA SER A 53 5.78 3.18 -19.46
C SER A 53 5.51 4.61 -19.01
N ASP A 54 6.51 5.47 -19.07
CA ASP A 54 6.41 6.90 -18.73
C ASP A 54 6.06 7.78 -19.94
N TYR A 55 5.93 7.19 -21.12
CA TYR A 55 5.58 7.91 -22.34
C TYR A 55 4.13 7.59 -22.71
N ASP A 56 3.29 8.63 -22.79
CA ASP A 56 1.93 8.53 -23.32
C ASP A 56 1.99 8.37 -24.85
N ILE A 57 2.30 7.17 -25.30
CA ILE A 57 2.45 6.86 -26.73
C ILE A 57 1.10 6.48 -27.30
N ASN A 58 0.44 7.46 -27.91
CA ASN A 58 -0.71 7.21 -28.76
C ASN A 58 -0.26 6.68 -30.13
N SER A 59 -0.51 5.38 -30.37
CA SER A 59 -0.14 4.70 -31.61
C SER A 59 -0.85 5.26 -32.85
N GLU A 60 -2.05 5.82 -32.69
CA GLU A 60 -2.80 6.45 -33.77
C GLU A 60 -2.13 7.76 -34.21
N GLU A 61 -1.66 8.57 -33.25
CA GLU A 61 -1.02 9.85 -33.54
C GLU A 61 0.35 9.66 -34.22
N LEU A 62 1.12 8.66 -33.80
CA LEU A 62 2.39 8.29 -34.45
C LEU A 62 2.18 7.84 -35.90
N ARG A 63 1.12 7.07 -36.14
CA ARG A 63 0.77 6.62 -37.49
C ARG A 63 0.36 7.81 -38.36
N ASP A 64 -0.45 8.71 -37.85
CA ASP A 64 -0.90 9.88 -38.60
C ASP A 64 0.27 10.81 -38.97
N LYS A 65 1.24 11.00 -38.06
CA LYS A 65 2.49 11.74 -38.32
C LYS A 65 3.40 11.07 -39.36
N ALA A 66 3.46 9.73 -39.37
CA ALA A 66 4.27 8.99 -40.34
C ALA A 66 3.68 9.01 -41.76
N TRP A 67 2.35 9.08 -41.88
CA TRP A 67 1.64 9.06 -43.15
C TRP A 67 1.47 10.44 -43.79
N LYS A 68 1.49 11.53 -43.00
CA LYS A 68 1.36 12.92 -43.49
C LYS A 68 2.69 13.56 -43.93
N ARG A 69 3.52 12.79 -44.66
CA ARG A 69 4.79 13.30 -45.20
C ARG A 69 4.58 14.25 -46.39
#